data_AF-A0A7K2BTH8-F1
#
_entry.id   AF-A0A7K2BTH8-F1
#
_cell.length_a   1.000
_cell.length_b   1.000
_cell.length_c   1.000
_cell.angle_alpha   90.00
_cell.angle_beta   90.00
_cell.angle_gamma   90.00
#
_symmetry.space_group_name_H-M   'P 1'
#
loop_
_entity.id
_entity.type
_entity.pdbx_description
1 polymer ?
#
loop_
_entity_poly.entity_id
_entity_poly.type
_entity_poly.pdbx_seq_one_letter_code
_entity_poly.pdbx_strand_id
1 'polypeptide(L)'
;QAEEFGGFVYVNLDPGAAPLAEQSEGLCDEIARCAPDVDDLTHVRRIHYDIASNWKNVVDNFLECYHCHVAHKDFVTLVEMDTYEVTTHGIYSSQVARAGYSDNAAYDVSGSTVKDLAVWWLWPNTCLMRYPGRGNFSVMQMVPAGPERTLETLDFYFETSELTEADTESIRYMDDVLQPEDIAIVESVQRGMRTPAFDQGRIVCDPGGSGLSEHGVHHFHGLVLDAYRRAGAA
;
A
#
# COMPACT_ATOMS: atom_id res chain seq x y z
N GLN A 1 -8.18 0.63 -23.14
CA GLN A 1 -9.43 0.15 -22.54
C GLN A 1 -9.66 0.86 -21.21
N ALA A 2 -10.90 0.97 -20.75
CA ALA A 2 -11.23 1.46 -19.41
C ALA A 2 -12.22 0.49 -18.77
N GLU A 3 -12.07 0.24 -17.47
CA GLU A 3 -12.83 -0.75 -16.71
C GLU A 3 -13.10 -0.23 -15.30
N GLU A 4 -14.30 -0.51 -14.77
CA GLU A 4 -14.63 -0.35 -13.35
C GLU A 4 -14.25 -1.63 -12.60
N PHE A 5 -13.43 -1.51 -11.57
CA PHE A 5 -12.89 -2.62 -10.81
C PHE A 5 -12.68 -2.22 -9.35
N GLY A 6 -13.25 -2.98 -8.40
CA GLY A 6 -13.11 -2.74 -6.95
C GLY A 6 -13.54 -1.35 -6.48
N GLY A 7 -14.55 -0.74 -7.13
CA GLY A 7 -15.04 0.61 -6.82
C GLY A 7 -14.26 1.76 -7.49
N PHE A 8 -13.27 1.45 -8.34
CA PHE A 8 -12.42 2.45 -9.01
C PHE A 8 -12.36 2.23 -10.53
N VAL A 9 -11.91 3.26 -11.25
CA VAL A 9 -11.74 3.20 -12.71
C VAL A 9 -10.26 3.00 -13.05
N TYR A 10 -9.98 1.95 -13.82
CA TYR A 10 -8.65 1.65 -14.34
C TYR A 10 -8.60 1.85 -15.84
N VAL A 11 -7.43 2.28 -16.34
CA VAL A 11 -7.18 2.47 -17.77
C VAL A 11 -5.99 1.64 -18.18
N ASN A 12 -6.15 0.89 -19.27
CA ASN A 12 -5.06 0.18 -19.93
C ASN A 12 -4.81 0.78 -21.31
N LEU A 13 -3.55 1.12 -21.62
CA LEU A 13 -3.17 1.71 -22.90
C LEU A 13 -3.08 0.68 -24.03
N ASP A 14 -2.97 -0.61 -23.70
CA ASP A 14 -3.05 -1.69 -24.67
C ASP A 14 -4.52 -2.03 -24.97
N PRO A 15 -5.00 -1.83 -26.21
CA PRO A 15 -6.36 -2.18 -26.60
C PRO A 15 -6.62 -3.70 -26.67
N GLY A 16 -5.57 -4.53 -26.64
CA GLY A 16 -5.66 -6.00 -26.62
C GLY A 16 -5.49 -6.63 -25.25
N ALA A 17 -5.32 -5.83 -24.19
CA ALA A 17 -5.19 -6.34 -22.84
C ALA A 17 -6.44 -7.14 -22.41
N ALA A 18 -6.21 -8.18 -21.60
CA ALA A 18 -7.30 -8.85 -20.89
C ALA A 18 -7.91 -7.91 -19.85
N PRO A 19 -9.18 -8.11 -19.44
CA PRO A 19 -9.79 -7.38 -18.32
C PRO A 19 -8.93 -7.47 -17.05
N LEU A 20 -8.96 -6.43 -16.23
CA LEU A 20 -8.22 -6.40 -14.96
C LEU A 20 -8.72 -7.51 -14.02
N ALA A 21 -10.03 -7.75 -13.99
CA ALA A 21 -10.61 -8.83 -13.20
C ALA A 21 -10.06 -10.22 -13.53
N GLU A 22 -9.70 -10.48 -14.79
CA GLU A 22 -9.07 -11.74 -15.19
C GLU A 22 -7.59 -11.81 -14.78
N GLN A 23 -6.91 -10.66 -14.70
CA GLN A 23 -5.49 -10.59 -14.34
C GLN A 23 -5.26 -10.65 -12.82
N SER A 24 -6.18 -10.08 -12.03
CA SER A 24 -6.12 -10.01 -10.57
C SER A 24 -7.25 -10.81 -9.91
N GLU A 25 -7.38 -12.08 -10.29
CA GLU A 25 -8.42 -12.99 -9.76
C GLU A 25 -8.46 -12.98 -8.22
N GLY A 26 -9.64 -12.77 -7.65
CA GLY A 26 -9.88 -12.72 -6.20
C GLY A 26 -9.76 -11.34 -5.55
N LEU A 27 -9.09 -10.36 -6.18
CA LEU A 27 -8.90 -9.04 -5.54
C LEU A 27 -10.24 -8.31 -5.31
N CYS A 28 -11.17 -8.35 -6.27
CA CYS A 28 -12.52 -7.79 -6.07
C CYS A 28 -13.26 -8.45 -4.91
N ASP A 29 -13.13 -9.76 -4.74
CA ASP A 29 -13.80 -10.50 -3.66
C ASP A 29 -13.19 -10.13 -2.29
N GLU A 30 -11.88 -9.93 -2.22
CA GLU A 30 -11.20 -9.44 -1.02
C GLU A 30 -11.63 -8.02 -0.66
N ILE A 31 -11.66 -7.10 -1.63
CA ILE A 31 -12.13 -5.73 -1.43
C ILE A 31 -13.58 -5.74 -0.97
N ALA A 32 -14.48 -6.49 -1.63
CA ALA A 32 -15.89 -6.55 -1.26
C ALA A 32 -16.11 -7.14 0.15
N ARG A 33 -15.23 -8.06 0.59
CA ARG A 33 -15.28 -8.61 1.95
C ARG A 33 -14.82 -7.62 3.02
N CYS A 34 -13.76 -6.86 2.74
CA CYS A 34 -13.12 -5.95 3.70
C CYS A 34 -13.72 -4.53 3.68
N ALA A 35 -14.28 -4.11 2.55
CA ALA A 35 -14.88 -2.81 2.29
C ALA A 35 -16.15 -2.99 1.43
N PRO A 36 -17.21 -3.64 1.96
CA PRO A 36 -18.46 -3.87 1.22
C PRO A 36 -19.20 -2.58 0.83
N ASP A 37 -18.83 -1.47 1.45
CA ASP A 37 -19.34 -0.11 1.27
C ASP A 37 -18.47 0.74 0.33
N VAL A 38 -17.45 0.17 -0.34
CA VAL A 38 -16.47 0.94 -1.14
C VAL A 38 -17.13 1.81 -2.22
N ASP A 39 -18.20 1.34 -2.84
CA ASP A 39 -18.92 2.05 -3.90
C ASP A 39 -19.73 3.26 -3.40
N ASP A 40 -20.02 3.32 -2.09
CA ASP A 40 -20.79 4.39 -1.45
C ASP A 40 -19.89 5.49 -0.86
N LEU A 41 -18.57 5.32 -0.90
CA LEU A 41 -17.64 6.28 -0.31
C LEU A 41 -17.45 7.53 -1.17
N THR A 42 -17.22 8.65 -0.50
CA THR A 42 -17.00 9.96 -1.09
C THR A 42 -15.55 10.38 -0.96
N HIS A 43 -14.93 10.83 -2.05
CA HIS A 43 -13.60 11.45 -2.02
C HIS A 43 -13.62 12.74 -1.20
N VAL A 44 -12.70 12.88 -0.24
CA VAL A 44 -12.65 14.06 0.64
C VAL A 44 -11.33 14.82 0.55
N ARG A 45 -10.23 14.14 0.24
CA ARG A 45 -8.90 14.73 0.28
C ARG A 45 -7.96 13.98 -0.67
N ARG A 46 -7.10 14.75 -1.34
CA ARG A 46 -5.90 14.26 -2.02
C ARG A 46 -4.67 14.94 -1.42
N ILE A 47 -3.63 14.16 -1.19
CA ILE A 47 -2.31 14.61 -0.78
C ILE A 47 -1.30 14.20 -1.85
N HIS A 48 -0.24 14.99 -2.00
CA HIS A 48 0.79 14.79 -3.02
C HIS A 48 2.18 14.81 -2.39
N TYR A 49 3.02 13.86 -2.76
CA TYR A 49 4.42 13.80 -2.36
C TYR A 49 5.34 13.73 -3.59
N ASP A 50 6.50 14.39 -3.51
CA ASP A 50 7.57 14.32 -4.51
C ASP A 50 8.78 13.67 -3.85
N ILE A 51 8.97 12.38 -4.14
CA ILE A 51 9.88 11.50 -3.41
C ILE A 51 11.16 11.33 -4.24
N ALA A 52 12.32 11.63 -3.64
CA ALA A 52 13.63 11.48 -4.27
C ALA A 52 14.15 10.03 -4.25
N SER A 53 13.30 9.08 -4.69
CA SER A 53 13.59 7.66 -4.78
C SER A 53 12.98 7.02 -6.03
N ASN A 54 13.59 5.95 -6.53
CA ASN A 54 13.01 5.14 -7.58
C ASN A 54 11.68 4.52 -7.12
N TRP A 55 10.67 4.49 -8.00
CA TRP A 55 9.34 3.97 -7.66
C TRP A 55 9.37 2.53 -7.12
N LYS A 56 10.32 1.71 -7.58
CA LYS A 56 10.47 0.33 -7.08
C LYS A 56 10.88 0.29 -5.61
N ASN A 57 11.68 1.25 -5.14
CA ASN A 57 12.05 1.33 -3.73
C ASN A 57 10.86 1.75 -2.86
N VAL A 58 9.96 2.59 -3.40
CA VAL A 58 8.73 2.98 -2.70
C VAL A 58 7.78 1.80 -2.59
N VAL A 59 7.65 1.01 -3.67
CA VAL A 59 6.89 -0.25 -3.64
C VAL A 59 7.54 -1.29 -2.71
N ASP A 60 8.87 -1.43 -2.73
CA ASP A 60 9.59 -2.35 -1.83
C ASP A 60 9.25 -2.05 -0.37
N ASN A 61 9.31 -0.78 0.02
CA ASN A 61 8.98 -0.32 1.37
C ASN A 61 7.52 -0.60 1.76
N PHE A 62 6.59 -0.51 0.82
CA PHE A 62 5.17 -0.77 1.09
C PHE A 62 4.83 -2.25 1.28
N LEU A 63 5.63 -3.16 0.69
CA LEU A 63 5.31 -4.59 0.57
C LEU A 63 5.79 -5.46 1.73
N GLU A 64 6.32 -4.84 2.78
CA GLU A 64 6.78 -5.52 3.98
C GLU A 64 6.55 -4.65 5.21
N CYS A 65 6.52 -5.29 6.38
CA CYS A 65 6.44 -4.60 7.66
C CYS A 65 7.60 -5.01 8.60
N TYR A 66 8.71 -5.44 8.00
CA TYR A 66 9.98 -5.72 8.67
C TYR A 66 10.56 -4.45 9.29
N HIS A 67 10.45 -3.30 8.62
CA HIS A 67 10.91 -2.01 9.16
C HIS A 67 9.96 -1.42 10.23
N CYS A 68 8.68 -1.80 10.24
CA CYS A 68 7.62 -1.14 11.01
C CYS A 68 7.94 -1.00 12.51
N HIS A 69 8.44 -2.07 13.14
CA HIS A 69 8.76 -2.07 14.59
C HIS A 69 9.88 -1.09 14.96
N VAL A 70 10.72 -0.72 14.00
CA VAL A 70 11.85 0.20 14.19
C VAL A 70 11.47 1.62 13.79
N ALA A 71 10.76 1.77 12.67
CA ALA A 71 10.43 3.06 12.09
C ALA A 71 9.11 3.65 12.61
N HIS A 72 8.02 2.87 12.62
CA HIS A 72 6.66 3.38 12.82
C HIS A 72 6.12 3.06 14.20
N LYS A 73 6.63 3.78 15.21
CA LYS A 73 6.30 3.52 16.61
C LYS A 73 4.81 3.65 16.92
N ASP A 74 4.12 4.56 16.24
CA ASP A 74 2.68 4.78 16.45
C ASP A 74 1.86 3.75 15.66
N PHE A 75 2.24 3.44 14.41
CA PHE A 75 1.56 2.45 13.57
C PHE A 75 1.52 1.06 14.20
N VAL A 76 2.62 0.59 14.78
CA VAL A 76 2.65 -0.74 15.43
C VAL A 76 1.78 -0.84 16.68
N THR A 77 1.26 0.29 17.18
CA THR A 77 0.23 0.30 18.24
C THR A 77 -1.20 0.31 17.69
N LEU A 78 -1.39 0.75 16.44
CA LEU A 78 -2.69 0.79 15.76
C LEU A 78 -3.15 -0.60 15.32
N VAL A 79 -2.22 -1.51 15.05
CA VAL A 79 -2.51 -2.87 14.55
C VAL A 79 -1.93 -3.95 15.46
N GLU A 80 -2.61 -5.09 15.56
CA GLU A 80 -2.11 -6.28 16.23
C GLU A 80 -1.06 -6.95 15.33
N MET A 81 0.21 -6.55 15.48
CA MET A 81 1.33 -7.03 14.64
C MET A 81 1.47 -8.56 14.58
N ASP A 82 1.10 -9.28 15.64
CA ASP A 82 1.11 -10.75 15.67
C ASP A 82 0.07 -11.40 14.74
N THR A 83 -0.92 -10.62 14.28
CA THR A 83 -1.95 -11.05 13.33
C THR A 83 -1.65 -10.61 11.89
N TYR A 84 -0.55 -9.90 11.68
CA TYR A 84 -0.18 -9.33 10.39
C TYR A 84 0.25 -10.44 9.43
N GLU A 85 -0.54 -10.63 8.37
CA GLU A 85 -0.32 -11.64 7.35
C GLU A 85 -0.16 -10.97 5.98
N VAL A 86 0.90 -11.37 5.27
CA VAL A 86 1.12 -10.99 3.87
C VAL A 86 0.79 -12.19 3.00
N THR A 87 -0.05 -12.00 1.98
CA THR A 87 -0.39 -13.02 1.00
C THR A 87 -0.12 -12.51 -0.41
N THR A 88 0.55 -13.32 -1.23
CA THR A 88 0.89 -12.98 -2.62
C THR A 88 -0.01 -13.74 -3.59
N HIS A 89 -0.56 -13.05 -4.58
CA HIS A 89 -1.46 -13.58 -5.60
C HIS A 89 -0.86 -13.32 -6.99
N GLY A 90 -1.64 -13.46 -8.08
CA GLY A 90 -1.14 -13.24 -9.45
C GLY A 90 -0.37 -11.92 -9.63
N ILE A 91 -1.08 -10.82 -9.85
CA ILE A 91 -0.46 -9.49 -10.03
C ILE A 91 -0.69 -8.54 -8.84
N TYR A 92 -1.13 -9.06 -7.70
CA TYR A 92 -1.36 -8.29 -6.49
C TYR A 92 -0.89 -9.05 -5.24
N SER A 93 -0.77 -8.33 -4.13
CA SER A 93 -0.57 -8.88 -2.79
C SER A 93 -1.53 -8.21 -1.82
N SER A 94 -1.83 -8.89 -0.71
CA SER A 94 -2.64 -8.40 0.39
C SER A 94 -1.86 -8.45 1.70
N GLN A 95 -2.13 -7.49 2.57
CA GLN A 95 -1.58 -7.35 3.92
C GLN A 95 -2.77 -7.10 4.85
N VAL A 96 -3.07 -8.06 5.73
CA VAL A 96 -4.25 -8.01 6.60
C VAL A 96 -3.82 -8.19 8.05
N ALA A 97 -4.38 -7.36 8.93
CA ALA A 97 -4.16 -7.46 10.37
C ALA A 97 -5.42 -7.01 11.12
N ARG A 98 -5.61 -7.48 12.35
CA ARG A 98 -6.62 -6.89 13.24
C ARG A 98 -6.14 -5.53 13.75
N ALA A 99 -7.04 -4.59 13.98
CA ALA A 99 -6.71 -3.39 14.73
C ALA A 99 -6.34 -3.75 16.18
N GLY A 100 -5.40 -3.00 16.74
CA GLY A 100 -5.09 -3.04 18.17
C GLY A 100 -6.30 -2.60 18.99
N TYR A 101 -6.78 -3.46 19.89
CA TYR A 101 -7.94 -3.17 20.75
C TYR A 101 -7.58 -2.46 22.08
N SER A 102 -6.46 -1.73 22.15
CA SER A 102 -6.01 -1.00 23.34
C SER A 102 -5.40 0.36 22.99
N ASP A 103 -5.07 1.18 24.00
CA ASP A 103 -4.42 2.50 23.87
C ASP A 103 -3.40 2.53 22.71
N ASN A 104 -3.75 3.20 21.61
CA ASN A 104 -2.89 3.40 20.45
C ASN A 104 -2.48 4.88 20.35
N ALA A 105 -1.34 5.14 19.74
CA ALA A 105 -0.76 6.49 19.63
C ALA A 105 -1.02 7.17 18.27
N ALA A 106 -1.58 6.46 17.29
CA ALA A 106 -1.78 6.98 15.95
C ALA A 106 -2.97 7.95 15.88
N TYR A 107 -4.19 7.46 16.19
CA TYR A 107 -5.42 8.26 16.22
C TYR A 107 -6.55 7.51 16.95
N ASP A 108 -7.65 8.19 17.29
CA ASP A 108 -8.75 7.56 18.02
C ASP A 108 -9.54 6.56 17.16
N VAL A 109 -9.60 5.32 17.63
CA VAL A 109 -10.35 4.19 17.02
C VAL A 109 -11.46 3.64 17.92
N SER A 110 -11.76 4.30 19.04
CA SER A 110 -12.68 3.80 20.08
C SER A 110 -14.14 3.59 19.62
N GLY A 111 -14.54 4.25 18.53
CA GLY A 111 -15.85 4.13 17.89
C GLY A 111 -15.87 3.38 16.55
N SER A 112 -14.78 2.71 16.18
CA SER A 112 -14.60 2.18 14.81
C SER A 112 -15.58 1.08 14.44
N THR A 113 -16.22 1.23 13.29
CA THR A 113 -17.01 0.18 12.62
C THR A 113 -16.12 -0.74 11.79
N VAL A 114 -15.00 -0.21 11.29
CA VAL A 114 -13.93 -0.92 10.59
C VAL A 114 -12.85 -1.26 11.60
N LYS A 115 -12.61 -2.56 11.82
CA LYS A 115 -11.73 -3.06 12.87
C LYS A 115 -10.50 -3.78 12.38
N ASP A 116 -10.42 -4.06 11.10
CA ASP A 116 -9.26 -4.73 10.52
C ASP A 116 -8.54 -3.74 9.60
N LEU A 117 -7.22 -3.82 9.58
CA LEU A 117 -6.40 -3.28 8.52
C LEU A 117 -6.48 -4.25 7.35
N ALA A 118 -6.84 -3.75 6.17
CA ALA A 118 -6.71 -4.50 4.93
C ALA A 118 -6.07 -3.61 3.88
N VAL A 119 -4.93 -4.06 3.37
CA VAL A 119 -4.10 -3.31 2.43
C VAL A 119 -3.77 -4.20 1.26
N TRP A 120 -3.87 -3.67 0.05
CA TRP A 120 -3.51 -4.37 -1.18
C TRP A 120 -2.53 -3.54 -1.97
N TRP A 121 -1.58 -4.20 -2.61
CA TRP A 121 -0.80 -3.61 -3.68
C TRP A 121 -1.15 -4.33 -4.98
N LEU A 122 -1.51 -3.56 -6.00
CA LEU A 122 -1.87 -4.01 -7.34
C LEU A 122 -0.82 -3.50 -8.33
N TRP A 123 -0.23 -4.43 -9.07
CA TRP A 123 0.75 -4.13 -10.11
C TRP A 123 0.18 -3.13 -11.13
N PRO A 124 0.98 -2.14 -11.56
CA PRO A 124 2.39 -1.94 -11.18
C PRO A 124 2.59 -1.09 -9.93
N ASN A 125 1.63 -0.23 -9.58
CA ASN A 125 1.92 0.90 -8.68
C ASN A 125 0.71 1.48 -7.95
N THR A 126 -0.37 0.71 -7.80
CA THR A 126 -1.56 1.15 -7.07
C THR A 126 -1.64 0.42 -5.74
N CYS A 127 -1.82 1.17 -4.66
CA CYS A 127 -2.08 0.62 -3.34
C CYS A 127 -3.51 1.00 -2.92
N LEU A 128 -4.22 0.04 -2.36
CA LEU A 128 -5.59 0.17 -1.89
C LEU A 128 -5.60 -0.14 -0.41
N MET A 129 -6.21 0.69 0.41
CA MET A 129 -6.08 0.59 1.86
C MET A 129 -7.40 0.85 2.55
N ARG A 130 -7.72 -0.02 3.52
CA ARG A 130 -8.82 0.12 4.46
C ARG A 130 -8.21 0.12 5.85
N TYR A 131 -8.33 1.25 6.56
CA TYR A 131 -7.75 1.42 7.89
C TYR A 131 -8.83 1.29 8.99
N PRO A 132 -8.43 1.02 10.25
CA PRO A 132 -9.35 1.09 11.38
C PRO A 132 -9.99 2.48 11.50
N GLY A 133 -11.30 2.53 11.74
CA GLY A 133 -12.07 3.78 11.79
C GLY A 133 -13.55 3.59 11.45
N ARG A 134 -14.23 4.65 11.00
CA ARG A 134 -15.51 4.49 10.28
C ARG A 134 -15.28 3.99 8.86
N GLY A 135 -16.33 3.83 8.05
CA GLY A 135 -16.20 3.47 6.64
C GLY A 135 -15.26 4.42 5.91
N ASN A 136 -14.10 3.90 5.51
CA ASN A 136 -13.04 4.65 4.84
C ASN A 136 -12.41 3.82 3.74
N PHE A 137 -11.72 4.45 2.81
CA PHE A 137 -10.83 3.76 1.89
C PHE A 137 -9.79 4.77 1.44
N SER A 138 -8.58 4.30 1.14
CA SER A 138 -7.52 5.14 0.62
C SER A 138 -6.88 4.50 -0.59
N VAL A 139 -6.55 5.33 -1.58
CA VAL A 139 -5.87 4.91 -2.79
C VAL A 139 -4.57 5.68 -2.90
N MET A 140 -3.45 4.96 -2.94
CA MET A 140 -2.14 5.53 -3.17
C MET A 140 -1.62 5.11 -4.55
N GLN A 141 -1.10 6.05 -5.33
CA GLN A 141 -0.46 5.73 -6.61
C GLN A 141 0.98 6.23 -6.61
N MET A 142 1.93 5.32 -6.88
CA MET A 142 3.36 5.59 -6.94
C MET A 142 3.79 5.76 -8.39
N VAL A 143 3.70 6.98 -8.92
CA VAL A 143 3.92 7.25 -10.35
C VAL A 143 5.41 7.51 -10.61
N PRO A 144 6.09 6.72 -11.48
CA PRO A 144 7.47 6.99 -11.85
C PRO A 144 7.60 8.34 -12.56
N ALA A 145 8.41 9.24 -12.01
CA ALA A 145 8.70 10.56 -12.60
C ALA A 145 10.17 10.72 -13.01
N GLY A 146 10.96 9.66 -12.85
CA GLY A 146 12.35 9.55 -13.29
C GLY A 146 13.01 8.31 -12.69
N PRO A 147 14.29 8.03 -13.04
CA PRO A 147 15.02 6.90 -12.49
C PRO A 147 15.23 6.96 -10.97
N GLU A 148 15.16 8.14 -10.36
CA GLU A 148 15.34 8.36 -8.92
C GLU A 148 14.31 9.36 -8.37
N ARG A 149 13.11 9.38 -8.97
CA ARG A 149 12.03 10.28 -8.60
C ARG A 149 10.67 9.61 -8.79
N THR A 150 9.82 9.72 -7.77
CA THR A 150 8.46 9.20 -7.76
C THR A 150 7.50 10.30 -7.33
N LEU A 151 6.42 10.48 -8.09
CA LEU A 151 5.30 11.32 -7.67
C LEU A 151 4.25 10.41 -7.05
N GLU A 152 3.89 10.68 -5.81
CA GLU A 152 2.89 9.91 -5.10
C GLU A 152 1.63 10.74 -4.89
N THR A 153 0.49 10.10 -5.10
CA THR A 153 -0.81 10.66 -4.72
C THR A 153 -1.44 9.75 -3.69
N LEU A 154 -1.99 10.33 -2.62
CA LEU A 154 -2.78 9.62 -1.62
C LEU A 154 -4.17 10.25 -1.53
N ASP A 155 -5.17 9.49 -1.93
CA ASP A 155 -6.58 9.86 -1.89
C ASP A 155 -7.30 9.21 -0.73
N PHE A 156 -8.13 9.99 -0.04
CA PHE A 156 -8.96 9.53 1.08
C PHE A 156 -10.44 9.59 0.71
N TYR A 157 -11.14 8.52 1.05
CA TYR A 157 -12.56 8.34 0.85
C TYR A 157 -13.24 7.98 2.18
N PHE A 158 -14.38 8.57 2.46
CA PHE A 158 -15.19 8.29 3.67
C PHE A 158 -16.68 8.22 3.33
N GLU A 159 -17.49 7.69 4.24
CA GLU A 159 -18.96 7.59 4.09
C GLU A 159 -19.62 8.93 3.71
N THR A 160 -19.06 10.05 4.15
CA THR A 160 -19.57 11.41 3.89
C THR A 160 -18.41 12.39 3.65
N SER A 161 -18.70 13.50 2.96
CA SER A 161 -17.73 14.60 2.78
C SER A 161 -17.49 15.43 4.04
N GLU A 162 -18.39 15.36 5.02
CA GLU A 162 -18.20 15.96 6.34
C GLU A 162 -17.31 15.06 7.19
N LEU A 163 -16.11 15.56 7.52
CA LEU A 163 -15.14 14.86 8.35
C LEU A 163 -15.46 15.04 9.83
N THR A 164 -15.34 13.95 10.58
CA THR A 164 -15.28 13.97 12.05
C THR A 164 -13.87 14.37 12.52
N GLU A 165 -13.72 14.59 13.83
CA GLU A 165 -12.39 14.83 14.41
C GLU A 165 -11.45 13.64 14.15
N ALA A 166 -11.92 12.41 14.37
CA ALA A 166 -11.13 11.20 14.16
C ALA A 166 -10.71 11.01 12.68
N ASP A 167 -11.56 11.38 11.72
CA ASP A 167 -11.17 11.35 10.30
C ASP A 167 -10.07 12.38 10.01
N THR A 168 -10.21 13.57 10.59
CA THR A 168 -9.22 14.65 10.43
C THR A 168 -7.88 14.25 11.06
N GLU A 169 -7.91 13.65 12.24
CA GLU A 169 -6.72 13.11 12.91
C GLU A 169 -6.08 11.96 12.13
N SER A 170 -6.85 11.03 11.58
CA SER A 170 -6.29 9.92 10.77
C SER A 170 -5.63 10.41 9.47
N ILE A 171 -6.25 11.37 8.76
CA ILE A 171 -5.64 12.02 7.59
C ILE A 171 -4.35 12.74 8.02
N ARG A 172 -4.39 13.48 9.13
CA ARG A 172 -3.24 14.24 9.63
C ARG A 172 -2.10 13.32 10.06
N TYR A 173 -2.40 12.23 10.75
CA TYR A 173 -1.41 11.22 11.14
C TYR A 173 -0.69 10.66 9.91
N MET A 174 -1.45 10.34 8.86
CA MET A 174 -0.89 9.86 7.61
C MET A 174 0.03 10.90 6.94
N ASP A 175 -0.38 12.17 6.89
CA ASP A 175 0.36 13.27 6.24
C ASP A 175 1.58 13.76 7.04
N ASP A 176 1.43 13.93 8.35
CA ASP A 176 2.42 14.56 9.22
C ASP A 176 3.40 13.55 9.84
N VAL A 177 3.04 12.26 9.91
CA VAL A 177 3.80 11.24 10.65
C VAL A 177 4.18 10.05 9.77
N LEU A 178 3.20 9.23 9.36
CA LEU A 178 3.50 7.93 8.75
C LEU A 178 4.19 8.07 7.39
N GLN A 179 3.61 8.86 6.47
CA GLN A 179 4.19 9.02 5.14
C GLN A 179 5.57 9.71 5.17
N PRO A 180 5.81 10.77 5.97
CA PRO A 180 7.15 11.33 6.13
C PRO A 180 8.21 10.34 6.64
N GLU A 181 7.84 9.41 7.52
CA GLU A 181 8.74 8.35 8.00
C GLU A 181 9.15 7.44 6.82
N ASP A 182 8.19 6.98 6.03
CA ASP A 182 8.45 6.15 4.84
C ASP A 182 9.30 6.88 3.79
N ILE A 183 8.96 8.13 3.48
CA ILE A 183 9.71 8.97 2.54
C ILE A 183 11.17 9.08 2.99
N ALA A 184 11.41 9.32 4.28
CA ALA A 184 12.77 9.43 4.81
C ALA A 184 13.56 8.12 4.63
N ILE A 185 12.92 6.96 4.80
CA ILE A 185 13.52 5.63 4.59
C ILE A 185 13.90 5.45 3.12
N VAL A 186 12.94 5.58 2.20
CA VAL A 186 13.16 5.27 0.78
C VAL A 186 14.14 6.22 0.10
N GLU A 187 14.20 7.48 0.52
CA GLU A 187 15.22 8.42 0.06
C GLU A 187 16.61 8.09 0.63
N SER A 188 16.67 7.58 1.86
CA SER A 188 17.92 7.09 2.45
C SER A 188 18.44 5.86 1.72
N VAL A 189 17.56 4.90 1.42
CA VAL A 189 17.86 3.74 0.59
C VAL A 189 18.39 4.18 -0.77
N GLN A 190 17.71 5.10 -1.47
CA GLN A 190 18.18 5.61 -2.77
C GLN A 190 19.59 6.22 -2.68
N ARG A 191 19.86 7.03 -1.65
CA ARG A 191 21.21 7.59 -1.44
C ARG A 191 22.25 6.49 -1.22
N GLY A 192 21.92 5.43 -0.48
CA GLY A 192 22.79 4.28 -0.26
C GLY A 192 23.08 3.48 -1.54
N MET A 193 22.06 3.25 -2.37
CA MET A 193 22.19 2.52 -3.64
C MET A 193 23.07 3.23 -4.68
N ARG A 194 23.26 4.56 -4.56
CA ARG A 194 24.21 5.30 -5.42
C ARG A 194 25.67 5.01 -5.09
N THR A 195 25.96 4.39 -3.96
CA THR A 195 27.34 4.12 -3.57
C THR A 195 27.89 2.92 -4.37
N PRO A 196 29.15 2.95 -4.83
CA PRO A 196 29.75 1.82 -5.55
C PRO A 196 29.88 0.53 -4.72
N ALA A 197 29.65 0.62 -3.40
CA ALA A 197 29.72 -0.51 -2.48
C ALA A 197 28.42 -1.32 -2.44
N PHE A 198 27.30 -0.76 -2.91
CA PHE A 198 26.04 -1.45 -3.01
C PHE A 198 26.00 -2.33 -4.27
N ASP A 199 25.58 -3.58 -4.12
CA ASP A 199 25.34 -4.52 -5.23
C ASP A 199 23.86 -4.94 -5.22
N GLN A 200 23.43 -5.63 -4.16
CA GLN A 200 22.05 -6.06 -3.96
C GLN A 200 21.72 -6.24 -2.48
N GLY A 201 20.44 -6.07 -2.14
CA GLY A 201 19.90 -6.42 -0.82
C GLY A 201 19.53 -7.90 -0.72
N ARG A 202 19.52 -8.43 0.50
CA ARG A 202 18.97 -9.77 0.78
C ARG A 202 17.55 -9.62 1.29
N ILE A 203 16.61 -10.25 0.59
CA ILE A 203 15.22 -10.34 1.06
C ILE A 203 15.16 -11.33 2.23
N VAL A 204 14.64 -10.86 3.36
CA VAL A 204 14.45 -11.62 4.60
C VAL A 204 13.18 -12.43 4.49
N CYS A 205 13.31 -13.75 4.44
CA CYS A 205 12.16 -14.65 4.44
C CYS A 205 12.12 -15.42 5.76
N ASP A 206 11.01 -15.32 6.47
CA ASP A 206 10.71 -16.13 7.65
C ASP A 206 9.82 -17.33 7.25
N PRO A 207 10.32 -18.57 7.31
CA PRO A 207 9.52 -19.77 7.03
C PRO A 207 8.36 -19.99 8.03
N GLY A 208 8.40 -19.34 9.20
CA GLY A 208 7.31 -19.34 10.17
C GLY A 208 6.11 -18.50 9.74
N GLY A 209 6.22 -17.71 8.67
CA GLY A 209 5.15 -16.90 8.13
C GLY A 209 4.81 -15.67 8.97
N SER A 210 5.76 -15.14 9.76
CA SER A 210 5.52 -13.89 10.49
C SER A 210 5.35 -12.70 9.55
N GLY A 211 4.65 -11.67 10.02
CA GLY A 211 4.54 -10.36 9.35
C GLY A 211 5.86 -9.61 9.16
N LEU A 212 6.98 -10.16 9.65
CA LEU A 212 8.34 -9.65 9.43
C LEU A 212 9.00 -10.23 8.16
N SER A 213 8.31 -11.10 7.42
CA SER A 213 8.82 -11.72 6.19
C SER A 213 8.63 -10.79 4.99
N GLU A 214 9.70 -10.51 4.26
CA GLU A 214 9.75 -9.66 3.05
C GLU A 214 9.38 -10.44 1.75
N HIS A 215 8.61 -11.52 1.85
CA HIS A 215 8.26 -12.32 0.68
C HIS A 215 7.32 -11.60 -0.31
N GLY A 216 6.59 -10.57 0.14
CA GLY A 216 5.88 -9.62 -0.73
C GLY A 216 6.83 -8.85 -1.66
N VAL A 217 7.96 -8.40 -1.14
CA VAL A 217 9.04 -7.76 -1.94
C VAL A 217 9.57 -8.75 -2.99
N HIS A 218 9.83 -10.00 -2.61
CA HIS A 218 10.28 -11.02 -3.56
C HIS A 218 9.27 -11.25 -4.69
N HIS A 219 7.98 -11.33 -4.37
CA HIS A 219 6.91 -11.46 -5.35
C HIS A 219 6.89 -10.29 -6.34
N PHE A 220 6.97 -9.05 -5.85
CA PHE A 220 7.04 -7.86 -6.70
C PHE A 220 8.24 -7.87 -7.65
N HIS A 221 9.44 -8.17 -7.16
CA HIS A 221 10.62 -8.25 -8.04
C HIS A 221 10.49 -9.37 -9.07
N GLY A 222 9.77 -10.46 -8.76
CA GLY A 222 9.37 -11.48 -9.73
C GLY A 222 8.54 -10.89 -10.88
N LEU A 223 7.53 -10.07 -10.56
CA LEU A 223 6.69 -9.39 -11.55
C LEU A 223 7.50 -8.38 -12.40
N VAL A 224 8.42 -7.64 -11.77
CA VAL A 224 9.35 -6.73 -12.48
C VAL A 224 10.21 -7.48 -13.49
N LEU A 225 10.81 -8.60 -13.08
CA LEU A 225 11.65 -9.42 -13.96
C LEU A 225 10.85 -9.99 -15.13
N ASP A 226 9.62 -10.46 -14.90
CA ASP A 226 8.76 -10.97 -15.95
C ASP A 226 8.32 -9.86 -16.92
N ALA A 227 8.05 -8.66 -16.42
CA ALA A 227 7.79 -7.50 -17.27
C ALA A 227 8.99 -7.15 -18.16
N TYR A 228 10.22 -7.16 -17.62
CA TYR A 228 11.43 -6.94 -18.42
C TYR A 228 11.67 -8.04 -19.45
N ARG A 229 11.43 -9.31 -19.11
CA ARG A 229 11.53 -10.42 -20.07
C ARG A 229 10.56 -10.26 -21.23
N ARG A 230 9.29 -9.91 -20.95
CA ARG A 230 8.28 -9.67 -21.99
C ARG A 230 8.66 -8.48 -22.88
N ALA A 231 9.11 -7.38 -22.29
CA ALA A 231 9.52 -6.19 -23.03
C ALA A 231 10.78 -6.42 -23.89
N GLY A 232 11.72 -7.25 -23.44
CA GLY A 232 12.91 -7.60 -24.21
C GLY A 232 12.69 -8.64 -25.31
N ALA A 233 11.55 -9.36 -25.28
CA ALA A 233 11.18 -10.34 -26.30
C ALA A 233 10.28 -9.76 -27.41
N ALA A 234 9.69 -8.59 -27.19
CA ALA A 234 8.87 -7.84 -28.15
C ALA A 234 9.73 -6.93 -29.04
#